data_AF-G5SLY8-F1
#
_entry.id   AF-G5SLY8-F1
#
_cell.length_a   1.000
_cell.length_b   1.000
_cell.length_c   1.000
_cell.angle_alpha   90.00
_cell.angle_beta   90.00
_cell.angle_gamma   90.00
#
_symmetry.space_group_name_H-M   'P 1'
#
loop_
_entity.id
_entity.type
_entity.pdbx_description
1 polymer ?
#
loop_
_entity_poly.entity_id
_entity_poly.type
_entity_poly.pdbx_seq_one_letter_code
_entity_poly.pdbx_strand_id
1 'polypeptide(L)'
;MLYNPDFNCTEFGTIKNTAGSNNFVLSVKTWIERTGAIGIRSKAGRYGGTYAHRDIAYHFGMWISPKFQLLLVKEYQRLKTEEQRLLGWSAKRELSKINYRIHTDAIKQNLIPMEVTPMQASIIYANEADVLNVAMFGMTAKQWREANPEQKGNIRDYATINELICLSNMENLNAVFIEQNMTQRERLVKLNQIAIHQMSILESGDNQNRELLK
;
A
#
# COMPACT_ATOMS: atom_id res chain seq x y z
N MET A 1 1.01 -33.08 -8.56
CA MET A 1 0.84 -33.59 -7.19
C MET A 1 -0.06 -32.72 -6.32
N LEU A 2 0.19 -31.42 -6.10
CA LEU A 2 -0.62 -30.57 -5.19
C LEU A 2 -2.14 -30.68 -5.33
N TYR A 3 -2.66 -30.78 -6.57
CA TYR A 3 -4.09 -30.93 -6.87
C TYR A 3 -4.44 -32.24 -7.58
N ASN A 4 -3.46 -33.14 -7.72
CA ASN A 4 -3.64 -34.48 -8.27
C ASN A 4 -2.53 -35.39 -7.71
N PRO A 5 -2.73 -35.93 -6.50
CA PRO A 5 -1.76 -36.79 -5.83
C PRO A 5 -1.52 -38.11 -6.55
N ASP A 6 -2.59 -38.69 -7.13
CA ASP A 6 -2.58 -40.01 -7.78
C ASP A 6 -2.13 -39.96 -9.25
N PHE A 7 -1.55 -38.85 -9.70
CA PHE A 7 -1.09 -38.71 -11.08
C PHE A 7 0.07 -39.66 -11.37
N ASN A 8 -0.08 -40.51 -12.39
CA ASN A 8 0.93 -41.47 -12.80
C ASN A 8 2.04 -40.80 -13.62
N CYS A 9 3.08 -40.34 -12.92
CA CYS A 9 4.27 -39.71 -13.51
C CYS A 9 5.05 -40.64 -14.44
N THR A 10 5.04 -41.96 -14.19
CA THR A 10 5.76 -42.95 -15.01
C THR A 10 5.14 -43.04 -16.39
N GLU A 11 3.81 -43.21 -16.45
CA GLU A 11 3.07 -43.22 -17.72
C GLU A 11 3.18 -41.89 -18.46
N PHE A 12 3.17 -40.76 -17.74
CA PHE A 12 3.47 -39.47 -18.34
C PHE A 12 4.84 -39.43 -19.03
N GLY A 13 5.88 -39.95 -18.37
CA GLY A 13 7.23 -40.05 -18.93
C GLY A 13 7.26 -40.88 -20.22
N THR A 14 6.60 -42.03 -20.21
CA THR A 14 6.46 -42.90 -21.40
C THR A 14 5.78 -42.15 -22.55
N ILE A 15 4.64 -41.51 -22.28
CA ILE A 15 3.90 -40.73 -23.28
C ILE A 15 4.77 -39.59 -23.83
N LYS A 16 5.45 -38.84 -22.95
CA LYS A 16 6.32 -37.72 -23.32
C LYS A 16 7.49 -38.19 -24.22
N ASN A 17 8.09 -39.33 -23.91
CA ASN A 17 9.19 -39.88 -24.71
C ASN A 17 8.72 -40.38 -26.09
N THR A 18 7.46 -40.82 -26.20
CA THR A 18 6.87 -41.20 -27.49
C THR A 18 6.37 -40.01 -28.31
N ALA A 19 6.17 -38.85 -27.69
CA ALA A 19 5.71 -37.63 -28.35
C ALA A 19 6.80 -37.13 -29.32
N GLY A 20 6.49 -37.13 -30.62
CA GLY A 20 7.43 -36.79 -31.70
C GLY A 20 7.80 -37.96 -32.62
N SER A 21 7.37 -39.18 -32.30
CA SER A 21 7.42 -40.30 -33.25
C SER A 21 6.37 -40.12 -34.36
N ASN A 22 6.65 -40.62 -35.58
CA ASN A 22 5.78 -40.47 -36.75
C ASN A 22 4.36 -41.04 -36.56
N ASN A 23 4.20 -42.01 -35.64
CA ASN A 23 2.92 -42.64 -35.34
C ASN A 23 2.31 -42.17 -34.01
N PHE A 24 2.80 -41.07 -33.44
CA PHE A 24 2.30 -40.59 -32.16
C PHE A 24 0.88 -40.03 -32.30
N VAL A 25 -0.08 -40.70 -31.67
CA VAL A 25 -1.46 -40.24 -31.53
C VAL A 25 -1.86 -40.38 -30.06
N LEU A 26 -2.23 -39.26 -29.43
CA LEU A 26 -2.69 -39.23 -28.05
C LEU A 26 -4.06 -38.58 -27.96
N SER A 27 -5.08 -39.36 -27.60
CA SER A 27 -6.40 -38.82 -27.29
C SER A 27 -6.45 -38.31 -25.85
N VAL A 28 -7.29 -37.30 -25.59
CA VAL A 28 -7.51 -36.77 -24.24
C VAL A 28 -8.03 -37.85 -23.28
N LYS A 29 -8.88 -38.76 -23.77
CA LYS A 29 -9.39 -39.88 -22.99
C LYS A 29 -8.26 -40.84 -22.58
N THR A 30 -7.40 -41.20 -23.54
CA THR A 30 -6.22 -42.04 -23.29
C THR A 30 -5.24 -41.37 -22.32
N TRP A 31 -5.04 -40.06 -22.42
CA TRP A 31 -4.24 -39.28 -21.48
C TRP A 31 -4.79 -39.40 -20.05
N ILE A 32 -6.10 -39.16 -19.86
CA ILE A 32 -6.75 -39.23 -18.55
C ILE A 32 -6.63 -40.65 -17.97
N GLU A 33 -6.92 -41.68 -18.77
CA GLU A 33 -6.90 -43.08 -18.34
C GLU A 33 -5.49 -43.55 -17.93
N ARG A 34 -4.46 -43.21 -18.71
CA ARG A 34 -3.08 -43.67 -18.42
C ARG A 34 -2.42 -42.88 -17.29
N THR A 35 -2.68 -41.58 -17.21
CA THR A 35 -1.99 -40.71 -16.25
C THR A 35 -2.80 -40.41 -14.99
N GLY A 36 -4.10 -40.74 -14.95
CA GLY A 36 -4.97 -40.32 -13.86
C GLY A 36 -5.17 -38.80 -13.82
N ALA A 37 -5.08 -38.10 -14.96
CA ALA A 37 -5.17 -36.65 -15.00
C ALA A 37 -6.53 -36.13 -14.54
N ILE A 38 -6.56 -35.33 -13.48
CA ILE A 38 -7.74 -34.61 -13.00
C ILE A 38 -7.79 -33.22 -13.65
N GLY A 39 -9.00 -32.74 -13.92
CA GLY A 39 -9.24 -31.39 -14.44
C GLY A 39 -9.38 -31.27 -15.95
N ILE A 40 -9.31 -32.38 -16.70
CA ILE A 40 -9.68 -32.44 -18.12
C ILE A 40 -10.76 -33.52 -18.26
N ARG A 41 -11.79 -33.26 -19.06
CA ARG A 41 -12.86 -34.22 -19.37
C ARG A 41 -13.12 -34.21 -20.87
N SER A 42 -13.36 -35.39 -21.43
CA SER A 42 -13.77 -35.54 -22.84
C SER A 42 -15.12 -36.26 -22.89
N LYS A 43 -16.09 -35.69 -23.59
CA LYS A 43 -17.42 -36.26 -23.78
C LYS A 43 -17.69 -36.41 -25.27
N ALA A 44 -18.19 -37.57 -25.70
CA ALA A 44 -18.64 -37.79 -27.07
C ALA A 44 -20.14 -37.44 -27.24
N GLY A 45 -20.56 -37.12 -28.47
CA GLY A 45 -21.96 -36.87 -28.84
C GLY A 45 -22.24 -35.45 -29.35
N ARG A 46 -23.51 -35.12 -29.58
CA ARG A 46 -23.98 -33.84 -30.18
C ARG A 46 -23.58 -32.59 -29.37
N TYR A 47 -23.41 -32.75 -28.06
CA TYR A 47 -22.86 -31.73 -27.14
C TYR A 47 -21.54 -32.21 -26.54
N GLY A 48 -20.80 -33.00 -27.32
CA GLY A 48 -19.49 -33.50 -26.97
C GLY A 48 -18.42 -32.43 -27.11
N GLY A 49 -17.27 -32.68 -26.48
CA GLY A 49 -16.14 -31.78 -26.48
C GLY A 49 -15.14 -32.14 -25.39
N THR A 50 -13.97 -31.52 -25.49
CA THR A 50 -12.97 -31.53 -24.43
C THR A 50 -13.14 -30.28 -23.59
N TYR A 51 -13.32 -30.45 -22.29
CA TYR A 51 -13.41 -29.36 -21.33
C TYR A 51 -12.28 -29.49 -20.33
N ALA A 52 -11.80 -28.36 -19.83
CA ALA A 52 -10.78 -28.32 -18.80
C ALA A 52 -11.20 -27.39 -17.66
N HIS A 53 -10.61 -27.61 -16.49
CA HIS A 53 -10.64 -26.64 -15.40
C HIS A 53 -10.13 -25.30 -15.90
N ARG A 54 -10.68 -24.20 -15.37
CA ARG A 54 -10.40 -22.83 -15.85
C ARG A 54 -8.89 -22.54 -15.94
N ASP A 55 -8.12 -22.95 -14.94
CA ASP A 55 -6.69 -22.66 -14.90
C ASP A 55 -5.92 -23.44 -15.98
N ILE A 56 -6.30 -24.70 -16.21
CA ILE A 56 -5.74 -25.53 -17.29
C ILE A 56 -6.13 -24.92 -18.65
N ALA A 57 -7.38 -24.50 -18.81
CA ALA A 57 -7.85 -23.83 -20.03
C ALA A 57 -7.10 -22.51 -20.27
N TYR A 58 -6.82 -21.73 -19.22
CA TYR A 58 -6.00 -20.53 -19.33
C TYR A 58 -4.57 -20.87 -19.78
N HIS A 59 -3.94 -21.89 -19.21
CA HIS A 59 -2.62 -22.32 -19.67
C HIS A 59 -2.60 -22.72 -21.15
N PHE A 60 -3.60 -23.47 -21.63
CA PHE A 60 -3.73 -23.77 -23.06
C PHE A 60 -3.96 -22.50 -23.90
N GLY A 61 -4.83 -21.60 -23.44
CA GLY A 61 -5.08 -20.33 -24.12
C GLY A 61 -3.84 -19.44 -24.21
N MET A 62 -3.02 -19.41 -23.15
CA MET A 62 -1.74 -18.70 -23.13
C MET A 62 -0.75 -19.32 -24.12
N TRP A 63 -0.64 -20.65 -24.14
CA TRP A 63 0.24 -21.37 -25.06
C TRP A 63 -0.13 -21.13 -26.52
N ILE A 64 -1.42 -21.11 -26.84
CA ILE A 64 -1.92 -20.91 -28.20
C ILE A 64 -1.79 -19.44 -28.63
N SER A 65 -1.97 -18.49 -27.71
CA SER A 65 -2.00 -17.06 -28.03
C SER A 65 -1.03 -16.26 -27.14
N PRO A 66 0.13 -15.84 -27.70
CA PRO A 66 1.04 -14.94 -27.00
C PRO A 66 0.39 -13.63 -26.56
N LYS A 67 -0.58 -13.11 -27.34
CA LYS A 67 -1.36 -11.93 -26.98
C LYS A 67 -2.18 -12.16 -25.72
N PHE A 68 -2.86 -13.30 -25.62
CA PHE A 68 -3.66 -13.65 -24.45
C PHE A 68 -2.79 -13.79 -23.20
N GLN A 69 -1.62 -14.43 -23.34
CA GLN A 69 -0.63 -14.53 -22.27
C GLN A 69 -0.19 -13.15 -21.77
N LEU A 70 0.18 -12.25 -22.68
CA LEU A 70 0.60 -10.90 -22.31
C LEU A 70 -0.50 -10.11 -21.58
N LEU A 71 -1.75 -10.25 -22.02
CA LEU A 71 -2.89 -9.58 -21.38
C LEU A 71 -3.11 -10.07 -19.95
N LEU A 72 -3.03 -11.39 -19.72
CA LEU A 72 -3.15 -11.94 -18.36
C LEU A 72 -2.02 -11.50 -17.44
N VAL A 73 -0.78 -11.45 -17.94
CA VAL A 73 0.37 -10.95 -17.16
C VAL A 73 0.19 -9.48 -16.81
N LYS A 74 -0.22 -8.64 -17.78
CA LYS A 74 -0.47 -7.21 -17.54
C LYS A 74 -1.60 -6.98 -16.54
N GLU A 75 -2.66 -7.77 -16.63
CA GLU A 75 -3.80 -7.65 -15.72
C GLU A 75 -3.44 -8.06 -14.29
N TYR A 76 -2.64 -9.13 -14.14
CA TYR A 76 -2.10 -9.51 -12.83
C TYR A 76 -1.21 -8.42 -12.23
N GLN A 77 -0.31 -7.84 -13.03
CA GLN A 77 0.52 -6.71 -12.60
C GLN A 77 -0.33 -5.51 -12.19
N ARG A 78 -1.36 -5.15 -12.97
CA ARG A 78 -2.30 -4.07 -12.66
C ARG A 78 -2.99 -4.30 -11.31
N LEU A 79 -3.50 -5.50 -11.07
CA LEU A 79 -4.16 -5.86 -9.82
C LEU A 79 -3.21 -5.77 -8.62
N LYS A 80 -1.96 -6.25 -8.77
CA LYS A 80 -0.96 -6.17 -7.71
C LYS A 80 -0.54 -4.74 -7.37
N THR A 81 -0.39 -3.88 -8.36
CA THR A 81 -0.11 -2.46 -8.15
C THR A 81 -1.25 -1.77 -7.38
N GLU A 82 -2.51 -2.07 -7.73
CA GLU A 82 -3.66 -1.50 -7.02
C GLU A 82 -3.76 -2.01 -5.57
N GLU A 83 -3.52 -3.31 -5.35
CA GLU A 83 -3.49 -3.90 -4.01
C GLU A 83 -2.41 -3.25 -3.11
N GLN A 84 -1.20 -3.03 -3.65
CA GLN A 84 -0.14 -2.32 -2.93
C GLN A 84 -0.51 -0.87 -2.61
N ARG A 85 -1.18 -0.18 -3.54
CA ARG A 85 -1.66 1.19 -3.33
C ARG A 85 -2.65 1.27 -2.18
N LEU A 86 -3.61 0.33 -2.13
CA LEU A 86 -4.60 0.24 -1.05
C LEU A 86 -3.97 -0.09 0.30
N LEU A 87 -3.01 -1.02 0.34
CA LEU A 87 -2.27 -1.35 1.56
C LEU A 87 -1.46 -0.17 2.09
N GLY A 88 -0.73 0.53 1.20
CA GLY A 88 0.01 1.74 1.56
C GLY A 88 -0.91 2.85 2.07
N TRP A 89 -2.10 3.01 1.47
CA TRP A 89 -3.10 3.98 1.93
C TRP A 89 -3.69 3.63 3.31
N SER A 90 -4.03 2.36 3.53
CA SER A 90 -4.51 1.85 4.81
C SER A 90 -3.47 2.05 5.93
N ALA A 91 -2.22 1.67 5.67
CA ALA A 91 -1.14 1.81 6.64
C ALA A 91 -0.87 3.27 7.00
N LYS A 92 -0.84 4.17 6.02
CA LYS A 92 -0.69 5.61 6.25
C LYS A 92 -1.80 6.17 7.14
N ARG A 93 -3.06 5.77 6.88
CA ARG A 93 -4.21 6.26 7.65
C ARG A 93 -4.19 5.78 9.11
N GLU A 94 -3.84 4.52 9.34
CA GLU A 94 -3.75 3.99 10.70
C GLU A 94 -2.56 4.59 11.47
N LEU A 95 -1.41 4.80 10.81
CA LEU A 95 -0.28 5.54 11.41
C LEU A 95 -0.68 6.95 11.83
N SER A 96 -1.35 7.72 10.95
CA SER A 96 -1.79 9.08 11.30
C SER A 96 -2.79 9.10 12.47
N LYS A 97 -3.70 8.13 12.57
CA LYS A 97 -4.64 8.04 13.71
C LYS A 97 -3.93 7.73 15.03
N ILE A 98 -2.98 6.79 14.99
CA ILE A 98 -2.18 6.41 16.17
C ILE A 98 -1.35 7.61 16.63
N ASN A 99 -0.70 8.31 15.69
CA ASN A 99 0.11 9.49 15.97
C ASN A 99 -0.72 10.62 16.60
N TYR A 100 -1.91 10.90 16.05
CA TYR A 100 -2.82 11.88 16.62
C TYR A 100 -3.19 11.53 18.07
N ARG A 101 -3.52 10.26 18.36
CA ARG A 101 -3.90 9.83 19.70
C ARG A 101 -2.75 9.99 20.70
N ILE A 102 -1.54 9.54 20.34
CA ILE A 102 -0.33 9.69 21.17
C ILE A 102 -0.07 11.16 21.49
N HIS A 103 -0.13 12.04 20.49
CA HIS A 103 0.08 13.48 20.68
C HIS A 103 -0.97 14.11 21.58
N THR A 104 -2.26 13.81 21.35
CA THR A 104 -3.34 14.33 22.20
C THR A 104 -3.25 13.83 23.63
N ASP A 105 -2.85 12.57 23.85
CA ASP A 105 -2.71 12.00 25.18
C ASP A 105 -1.55 12.66 25.95
N ALA A 106 -0.40 12.90 25.29
CA ALA A 106 0.74 13.58 25.90
C ALA A 106 0.41 15.03 26.31
N ILE A 107 -0.34 15.77 25.48
CA ILE A 107 -0.85 17.10 25.84
C ILE A 107 -1.77 17.00 27.06
N LYS A 108 -2.73 16.08 27.03
CA LYS A 108 -3.74 15.94 28.09
C LYS A 108 -3.11 15.59 29.44
N GLN A 109 -2.10 14.73 29.45
CA GLN A 109 -1.48 14.25 30.69
C GLN A 109 -0.47 15.24 31.29
N ASN A 110 0.26 15.99 30.46
CA ASN A 110 1.38 16.80 30.92
C ASN A 110 1.11 18.32 30.87
N LEU A 111 0.26 18.80 29.97
CA LEU A 111 0.03 20.24 29.74
C LEU A 111 -1.33 20.73 30.24
N ILE A 112 -2.31 19.84 30.45
CA ILE A 112 -3.65 20.22 30.91
C ILE A 112 -3.82 19.81 32.38
N PRO A 113 -3.80 20.77 33.33
CA PRO A 113 -4.12 20.49 34.73
C PRO A 113 -5.54 19.90 34.91
N MET A 114 -5.74 19.10 35.96
CA MET A 114 -7.04 18.44 36.24
C MET A 114 -8.22 19.40 36.46
N GLU A 115 -7.97 20.68 36.74
CA GLU A 115 -8.98 21.68 37.11
C GLU A 115 -9.34 22.64 35.95
N VAL A 116 -8.85 22.38 34.74
CA VAL A 116 -9.00 23.29 33.61
C VAL A 116 -10.36 23.12 32.93
N THR A 117 -11.03 24.23 32.62
CA THR A 117 -12.30 24.20 31.89
C THR A 117 -12.12 23.67 30.46
N PRO A 118 -13.15 23.05 29.85
CA PRO A 118 -13.07 22.58 28.46
C PRO A 118 -12.65 23.66 27.45
N MET A 119 -13.04 24.92 27.71
CA MET A 119 -12.64 26.07 26.87
C MET A 119 -11.14 26.34 26.96
N GLN A 120 -10.57 26.36 28.17
CA GLN A 120 -9.14 26.56 28.37
C GLN A 120 -8.32 25.38 27.81
N ALA A 121 -8.82 24.14 27.95
CA ALA A 121 -8.20 22.96 27.32
C ALA A 121 -8.13 23.11 25.79
N SER A 122 -9.22 23.55 25.15
CA SER A 122 -9.27 23.82 23.71
C SER A 122 -8.22 24.85 23.26
N ILE A 123 -8.01 25.91 24.05
CA ILE A 123 -6.98 26.93 23.78
C ILE A 123 -5.57 26.33 23.84
N ILE A 124 -5.29 25.47 24.83
CA ILE A 124 -4.00 24.78 24.96
C ILE A 124 -3.75 23.86 23.75
N TYR A 125 -4.76 23.07 23.35
CA TYR A 125 -4.66 22.23 22.15
C TYR A 125 -4.41 23.05 20.88
N ALA A 126 -5.12 24.17 20.70
CA ALA A 126 -4.93 25.05 19.56
C ALA A 126 -3.51 25.66 19.53
N ASN A 127 -3.00 26.07 20.69
CA ASN A 127 -1.64 26.61 20.82
C ASN A 127 -0.58 25.56 20.48
N GLU A 128 -0.71 24.33 20.97
CA GLU A 128 0.22 23.24 20.64
C GLU A 128 0.13 22.81 19.16
N ALA A 129 -1.05 22.89 18.55
CA ALA A 129 -1.18 22.70 17.11
C ALA A 129 -0.47 23.81 16.31
N ASP A 130 -0.51 25.06 16.80
CA ASP A 130 0.20 26.18 16.19
C ASP A 130 1.72 26.07 16.34
N VAL A 131 2.27 25.45 17.39
CA VAL A 131 3.71 25.14 17.48
C VAL A 131 4.15 24.29 16.29
N LEU A 132 3.37 23.26 15.94
CA LEU A 132 3.66 22.40 14.80
C LEU A 132 3.52 23.14 13.47
N ASN A 133 2.49 23.99 13.34
CA ASN A 133 2.29 24.79 12.13
C ASN A 133 3.43 25.80 11.92
N VAL A 134 3.88 26.46 13.00
CA VAL A 134 5.00 27.40 12.96
C VAL A 134 6.31 26.66 12.67
N ALA A 135 6.51 25.46 13.24
CA ALA A 135 7.69 24.65 12.95
C ALA A 135 7.79 24.21 11.48
N MET A 136 6.66 23.91 10.84
CA MET A 136 6.63 23.47 9.43
C MET A 136 6.56 24.66 8.45
N PHE A 137 5.55 25.53 8.61
CA PHE A 137 5.17 26.56 7.64
C PHE A 137 5.64 27.97 8.01
N GLY A 138 6.20 28.16 9.21
CA GLY A 138 6.61 29.47 9.71
C GLY A 138 5.45 30.41 10.08
N MET A 139 4.22 29.91 10.12
CA MET A 139 3.03 30.72 10.42
C MET A 139 2.00 29.95 11.26
N THR A 140 1.18 30.69 12.00
CA THR A 140 0.04 30.13 12.76
C THR A 140 -1.17 29.89 11.87
N ALA A 141 -2.12 29.08 12.34
CA ALA A 141 -3.38 28.86 11.64
C ALA A 141 -4.18 30.16 11.42
N LYS A 142 -4.06 31.12 12.35
CA LYS A 142 -4.70 32.44 12.22
C LYS A 142 -4.06 33.27 11.11
N GLN A 143 -2.72 33.38 11.10
CA GLN A 143 -1.98 34.11 10.06
C GLN A 143 -2.25 33.53 8.67
N TRP A 144 -2.35 32.21 8.56
CA TRP A 144 -2.67 31.56 7.29
C TRP A 144 -4.08 31.90 6.79
N ARG A 145 -5.10 31.92 7.67
CA ARG A 145 -6.47 32.32 7.30
C ARG A 145 -6.55 33.78 6.88
N GLU A 146 -5.82 34.66 7.56
CA GLU A 146 -5.75 36.08 7.22
C GLU A 146 -5.07 36.30 5.85
N ALA A 147 -4.04 35.51 5.53
CA ALA A 147 -3.38 35.56 4.23
C ALA A 147 -4.18 34.88 3.09
N ASN A 148 -5.11 33.98 3.42
CA ASN A 148 -5.90 33.20 2.45
C ASN A 148 -7.42 33.33 2.69
N PRO A 149 -8.01 34.54 2.57
CA PRO A 149 -9.41 34.79 2.92
C PRO A 149 -10.42 34.04 2.03
N GLU A 150 -10.04 33.71 0.79
CA GLU A 150 -10.87 32.99 -0.18
C GLU A 150 -10.78 31.45 -0.05
N GLN A 151 -9.81 30.94 0.72
CA GLN A 151 -9.59 29.49 0.87
C GLN A 151 -10.37 28.94 2.06
N LYS A 152 -11.12 27.86 1.84
CA LYS A 152 -11.92 27.20 2.88
C LYS A 152 -11.15 26.03 3.47
N GLY A 153 -10.85 26.08 4.77
CA GLY A 153 -10.24 24.96 5.48
C GLY A 153 -9.13 25.39 6.44
N ASN A 154 -8.20 24.48 6.69
CA ASN A 154 -7.01 24.67 7.51
C ASN A 154 -5.74 24.62 6.63
N ILE A 155 -4.64 25.24 7.06
CA ILE A 155 -3.33 25.19 6.37
C ILE A 155 -2.91 23.77 6.00
N ARG A 156 -3.25 22.78 6.84
CA ARG A 156 -2.93 21.37 6.60
C ARG A 156 -3.68 20.75 5.41
N ASP A 157 -4.86 21.27 5.05
CA ASP A 157 -5.64 20.78 3.90
C ASP A 157 -4.99 21.14 2.56
N TYR A 158 -4.10 22.13 2.57
CA TYR A 158 -3.39 22.65 1.41
C TYR A 158 -1.90 22.23 1.40
N ALA A 159 -1.49 21.39 2.35
CA ALA A 159 -0.13 20.88 2.45
C ALA A 159 0.12 19.73 1.46
N THR A 160 1.36 19.64 0.97
CA THR A 160 1.83 18.51 0.15
C THR A 160 1.91 17.22 0.96
N ILE A 161 1.99 16.08 0.26
CA ILE A 161 2.10 14.77 0.90
C ILE A 161 3.35 14.69 1.80
N ASN A 162 4.48 15.27 1.36
CA ASN A 162 5.73 15.25 2.12
C ASN A 162 5.62 16.11 3.39
N GLU A 163 4.98 17.27 3.30
CA GLU A 163 4.72 18.13 4.46
C GLU A 163 3.78 17.45 5.48
N LEU A 164 2.75 16.72 5.01
CA LEU A 164 1.86 15.94 5.87
C LEU A 164 2.59 14.79 6.60
N ILE A 165 3.55 14.15 5.94
CA ILE A 165 4.40 13.11 6.55
C ILE A 165 5.28 13.73 7.65
N CYS A 166 5.95 14.84 7.34
CA CYS A 166 6.77 15.57 8.30
C CYS A 166 5.95 16.04 9.51
N LEU A 167 4.75 16.59 9.29
CA LEU A 167 3.83 16.98 10.36
C LEU A 167 3.46 15.82 11.27
N SER A 168 3.10 14.66 10.69
CA SER A 168 2.71 13.49 11.48
C SER A 168 3.87 12.95 12.32
N ASN A 169 5.10 13.04 11.82
CA ASN A 169 6.28 12.67 12.60
C ASN A 169 6.58 13.69 13.72
N MET A 170 6.45 14.98 13.41
CA MET A 170 6.62 16.05 14.39
C MET A 170 5.59 15.98 15.53
N GLU A 171 4.36 15.54 15.26
CA GLU A 171 3.34 15.28 16.30
C GLU A 171 3.85 14.26 17.33
N ASN A 172 4.42 13.14 16.87
CA ASN A 172 5.01 12.14 17.76
C ASN A 172 6.19 12.68 18.55
N LEU A 173 7.11 13.38 17.89
CA LEU A 173 8.29 13.94 18.55
C LEU A 173 7.91 15.00 19.57
N ASN A 174 6.91 15.82 19.26
CA ASN A 174 6.41 16.83 20.19
C ASN A 174 5.82 16.16 21.44
N ALA A 175 5.10 15.05 21.30
CA ALA A 175 4.59 14.27 22.43
C ALA A 175 5.73 13.81 23.36
N VAL A 176 6.79 13.24 22.79
CA VAL A 176 7.98 12.81 23.56
C VAL A 176 8.66 14.00 24.24
N PHE A 177 8.78 15.14 23.56
CA PHE A 177 9.39 16.32 24.15
C PHE A 177 8.55 16.91 25.30
N ILE A 178 7.22 16.82 25.21
CA ILE A 178 6.30 17.20 26.28
C ILE A 178 6.55 16.31 27.51
N GLU A 179 6.63 14.99 27.34
CA GLU A 179 6.93 14.04 28.43
C GLU A 179 8.30 14.30 29.07
N GLN A 180 9.27 14.79 28.28
CA GLN A 180 10.59 15.19 28.76
C GLN A 180 10.61 16.57 29.45
N ASN A 181 9.45 17.18 29.68
CA ASN A 181 9.30 18.52 30.28
C ASN A 181 10.06 19.62 29.52
N MET A 182 10.26 19.46 28.21
CA MET A 182 10.91 20.49 27.40
C MET A 182 10.01 21.72 27.24
N THR A 183 10.59 22.92 27.34
CA THR A 183 9.83 24.15 27.17
C THR A 183 9.31 24.28 25.75
N GLN A 184 8.14 24.91 25.57
CA GLN A 184 7.53 25.07 24.23
C GLN A 184 8.47 25.76 23.23
N ARG A 185 9.26 26.73 23.69
CA ARG A 185 10.26 27.43 22.87
C ARG A 185 11.36 26.49 22.37
N GLU A 186 11.91 25.66 23.24
CA GLU A 186 12.95 24.69 22.86
C GLU A 186 12.40 23.62 21.92
N ARG A 187 11.17 23.14 22.18
CA ARG A 187 10.47 22.20 21.32
C ARG A 187 10.30 22.77 19.91
N LEU A 188 9.82 24.01 19.78
CA LEU A 188 9.62 24.66 18.48
C LEU A 188 10.92 24.70 17.66
N VAL A 189 12.04 25.11 18.27
CA VAL A 189 13.33 25.19 17.58
C VAL A 189 13.80 23.81 17.12
N LYS A 190 13.73 22.80 17.98
CA LYS A 190 14.12 21.43 17.62
C LYS A 190 13.20 20.85 16.53
N LEU A 191 11.90 21.05 16.63
CA LEU A 191 10.93 20.58 15.64
C LEU A 191 11.17 21.22 14.28
N ASN A 192 11.44 22.53 14.22
CA ASN A 192 11.75 23.21 12.97
C ASN A 192 13.03 22.67 12.31
N GLN A 193 14.09 22.44 13.09
CA GLN A 193 15.34 21.83 12.58
C GLN A 193 15.08 20.43 11.99
N ILE A 194 14.27 19.63 12.69
CA ILE A 194 13.88 18.29 12.23
C ILE A 194 13.02 18.37 10.97
N ALA A 195 12.08 19.31 10.89
CA ALA A 195 11.24 19.53 9.71
C ALA A 195 12.08 19.85 8.48
N ILE A 196 13.02 20.81 8.60
CA ILE A 196 13.93 21.21 7.52
C ILE A 196 14.75 20.01 7.03
N HIS A 197 15.29 19.22 7.97
CA HIS A 197 16.08 18.04 7.63
C HIS A 197 15.25 16.96 6.90
N GLN A 198 14.03 16.67 7.39
CA GLN A 198 13.15 15.68 6.77
C GLN A 198 12.67 16.10 5.38
N MET A 199 12.29 17.37 5.21
CA MET A 199 11.89 17.91 3.91
C MET A 199 13.03 17.82 2.90
N SER A 200 14.27 18.17 3.32
CA SER A 200 15.44 18.04 2.45
C SER A 200 15.67 16.60 1.95
N ILE A 201 15.47 15.59 2.80
CA ILE A 201 15.59 14.17 2.42
C ILE A 201 14.46 13.74 1.47
N LEU A 202 13.22 14.13 1.76
CA LEU A 202 12.06 13.72 0.96
C LEU A 202 12.09 14.35 -0.44
N GLU A 203 12.52 15.60 -0.55
CA GLU A 203 12.68 16.30 -1.84
C GLU A 203 13.85 15.73 -2.68
N SER A 204 14.92 15.28 -2.02
CA SER A 204 16.07 14.65 -2.72
C SER A 204 15.78 13.21 -3.15
N GLY A 205 14.99 12.45 -2.38
CA GLY A 205 14.51 11.12 -2.76
C GLY A 205 13.54 11.11 -3.94
N ASP A 206 12.67 12.12 -4.07
CA ASP A 206 11.76 12.27 -5.22
C ASP A 206 12.53 12.57 -6.53
N ASN A 207 13.68 13.26 -6.46
CA ASN A 207 14.56 13.46 -7.61
C ASN A 207 15.25 12.17 -8.07
N GLN A 208 15.68 11.30 -7.14
CA GLN A 208 16.25 9.98 -7.48
C GLN A 208 15.22 9.03 -8.10
N ASN A 209 13.97 9.03 -7.60
CA ASN A 209 12.89 8.24 -8.20
C ASN A 209 12.50 8.70 -9.62
N ARG A 210 12.69 9.99 -9.95
CA ARG A 210 12.50 10.48 -11.33
C ARG A 210 13.61 10.05 -12.29
N GLU A 211 14.82 9.83 -11.81
CA GLU A 211 15.93 9.33 -12.66
C GLU A 211 15.82 7.82 -12.96
N LEU A 212 15.21 7.04 -12.07
CA LEU A 212 14.97 5.61 -12.26
C LEU A 212 13.78 5.27 -13.18
N LEU A 213 13.02 6.29 -13.60
CA LEU A 213 11.85 6.16 -14.48
C LEU A 213 12.10 6.64 -15.93
N LYS A 214 13.36 6.85 -16.32
CA LYS A 214 13.76 7.16 -17.70
C LYS A 214 14.26 5.92 -18.44
#